data_AF-A0A4Y2GU77-F1
#
_entry.id   AF-A0A4Y2GU77-F1
#
_cell.length_a   1.000
_cell.length_b   1.000
_cell.length_c   1.000
_cell.angle_alpha   90.00
_cell.angle_beta   90.00
_cell.angle_gamma   90.00
#
_symmetry.space_group_name_H-M   'P 1'
#
loop_
_entity.id
_entity.type
_entity.pdbx_description
1 polymer ?
#
loop_
_entity_poly.entity_id
_entity_poly.type
_entity_poly.pdbx_seq_one_letter_code
_entity_poly.pdbx_strand_id
1 'polypeptide(L)'
;MTLSLKDRTLLVKIFYKNCDCAAIALKKYRTLKDLRSDSVPLTAFFLKKMIDKFQESRSFHVKCGRGRKAIASTPVKDVALQEASSSALGKCCARGISRTVDRHLSTVRKILRNILQYYSFKITHVQELVPADLPKREAFALQFLPQMEVDNAWPWNIFWRDEDHFYL
;
A
#
# COMPACT_ATOMS: atom_id res chain seq x y z
N MET A 1 -12.54 -12.11 -18.85
CA MET A 1 -13.42 -10.94 -19.08
C MET A 1 -14.52 -10.89 -18.02
N THR A 2 -14.83 -9.71 -17.50
CA THR A 2 -15.87 -9.50 -16.48
C THR A 2 -17.01 -8.66 -17.06
N LEU A 3 -18.20 -9.25 -17.25
CA LEU A 3 -19.40 -8.48 -17.58
C LEU A 3 -19.70 -7.47 -16.48
N SER A 4 -20.16 -6.28 -16.84
CA SER A 4 -20.63 -5.28 -15.87
C SER A 4 -21.86 -5.80 -15.11
N LEU A 5 -22.13 -5.26 -13.91
CA LEU A 5 -23.33 -5.63 -13.15
C LEU A 5 -24.63 -5.29 -13.91
N LYS A 6 -24.63 -4.19 -14.66
CA LYS A 6 -25.77 -3.78 -15.51
C LYS A 6 -26.03 -4.79 -16.63
N ASP A 7 -24.97 -5.35 -17.21
CA ASP A 7 -25.11 -6.35 -18.27
C ASP A 7 -25.59 -7.71 -17.74
N ARG A 8 -25.10 -8.12 -16.56
CA ARG A 8 -25.54 -9.37 -15.90
C ARG A 8 -27.02 -9.33 -15.52
N THR A 9 -27.47 -8.21 -14.94
CA THR A 9 -28.88 -8.02 -14.57
C THR A 9 -29.79 -8.03 -15.79
N LEU A 10 -29.38 -7.36 -16.87
CA LEU A 10 -30.13 -7.34 -18.13
C LEU A 10 -30.21 -8.74 -18.76
N LEU A 11 -29.11 -9.51 -18.75
CA LEU A 11 -29.10 -10.90 -19.22
C LEU A 11 -30.08 -11.80 -18.47
N VAL A 12 -30.10 -11.73 -17.14
CA VAL A 12 -31.03 -12.54 -16.34
C VAL A 12 -32.48 -12.11 -16.54
N LYS A 13 -32.75 -10.81 -16.67
CA LYS A 13 -34.08 -10.30 -17.01
C LYS A 13 -34.56 -10.82 -18.37
N ILE A 14 -33.68 -10.87 -19.36
CA ILE A 14 -34.00 -11.42 -20.69
C ILE A 14 -34.21 -12.94 -20.61
N PHE A 15 -33.41 -13.65 -19.81
CA PHE A 15 -33.53 -15.10 -19.66
C PHE A 15 -34.92 -15.52 -19.17
N TYR A 16 -35.40 -14.94 -18.06
CA TYR A 16 -36.73 -15.27 -17.52
C TYR A 16 -37.88 -14.84 -18.43
N LYS A 17 -37.71 -13.75 -19.20
CA LYS A 17 -38.71 -13.32 -20.19
C LYS A 17 -38.86 -14.25 -21.39
N ASN A 18 -37.90 -15.16 -21.62
CA ASN A 18 -37.87 -16.05 -22.79
C ASN A 18 -37.91 -17.53 -22.39
N CYS A 19 -38.68 -17.87 -21.35
CA CYS A 19 -38.93 -19.25 -20.90
C CYS A 19 -37.63 -20.05 -20.67
N ASP A 20 -36.66 -19.43 -20.01
CA ASP A 20 -35.40 -20.07 -19.60
C ASP A 20 -34.55 -20.63 -20.76
N CYS A 21 -34.75 -20.12 -21.99
CA CYS A 21 -33.94 -20.50 -23.14
C CYS A 21 -32.69 -19.62 -23.25
N ALA A 22 -31.54 -20.17 -22.86
CA ALA A 22 -30.25 -19.47 -22.90
C ALA A 22 -29.85 -18.98 -24.31
N ALA A 23 -30.12 -19.77 -25.36
CA ALA A 23 -29.77 -19.40 -26.73
C ALA A 23 -30.55 -18.18 -27.22
N ILE A 24 -31.86 -18.15 -26.97
CA ILE A 24 -32.75 -17.03 -27.34
C ILE A 24 -32.38 -15.79 -26.54
N ALA A 25 -32.12 -15.95 -25.24
CA ALA A 25 -31.74 -14.86 -24.37
C ALA A 25 -30.44 -14.18 -24.81
N LEU A 26 -29.42 -14.97 -25.17
CA LEU A 26 -28.15 -14.46 -25.71
C LEU A 26 -28.34 -13.77 -27.06
N LYS A 27 -29.18 -14.31 -27.94
CA LYS A 27 -29.47 -13.69 -29.24
C LYS A 27 -30.09 -12.30 -29.05
N LYS A 28 -31.13 -12.18 -28.21
CA LYS A 28 -31.77 -10.90 -27.89
C LYS A 28 -30.83 -9.92 -27.18
N TYR A 29 -29.99 -10.41 -26.27
CA TYR A 29 -28.98 -9.58 -25.61
C TYR A 29 -27.98 -8.99 -26.61
N ARG A 30 -27.49 -9.80 -27.56
CA ARG A 30 -26.56 -9.34 -28.61
C ARG A 30 -27.20 -8.28 -29.50
N THR A 31 -28.47 -8.47 -29.89
CA THR A 31 -29.23 -7.47 -30.66
C THR A 31 -29.41 -6.17 -29.89
N LEU A 32 -29.70 -6.21 -28.59
CA LEU A 32 -29.89 -5.00 -27.77
C LEU A 32 -28.60 -4.23 -27.49
N LYS A 33 -27.44 -4.86 -27.65
CA LYS A 33 -26.13 -4.27 -27.35
C LYS A 33 -25.31 -4.01 -28.61
N ASP A 34 -25.89 -4.23 -29.79
CA ASP A 34 -25.23 -4.10 -31.09
C ASP A 34 -23.86 -4.82 -31.16
N LEU A 35 -23.79 -6.00 -30.52
CA LEU A 35 -22.56 -6.79 -30.46
C LEU A 35 -22.42 -7.63 -31.73
N ARG A 36 -21.31 -7.49 -32.46
CA ARG A 36 -20.95 -8.39 -33.56
C ARG A 36 -20.84 -9.83 -33.02
N SER A 37 -21.36 -10.80 -33.78
CA SER A 37 -21.40 -12.22 -33.41
C SER A 37 -20.05 -12.77 -32.94
N ASP A 38 -18.95 -12.24 -33.46
CA ASP A 38 -17.59 -12.73 -33.21
C ASP A 38 -16.86 -11.96 -32.10
N SER A 39 -17.46 -10.87 -31.58
CA SER A 39 -16.80 -9.95 -30.65
C SER A 39 -16.83 -10.40 -29.19
N VAL A 40 -17.74 -11.32 -28.81
CA VAL A 40 -17.89 -11.72 -27.40
C VAL A 40 -18.25 -13.21 -27.28
N PRO A 41 -17.39 -14.05 -26.65
CA PRO A 41 -17.70 -15.45 -26.39
C PRO A 41 -18.61 -15.58 -25.17
N LEU A 42 -19.81 -14.99 -25.25
CA LEU A 42 -20.92 -15.33 -24.34
C LEU A 42 -21.52 -16.65 -24.80
N THR A 43 -21.05 -17.74 -24.22
CA THR A 43 -21.59 -19.09 -24.48
C THR A 43 -22.83 -19.34 -23.62
N ALA A 44 -23.77 -20.15 -24.12
CA ALA A 44 -24.95 -20.57 -23.35
C ALA A 44 -24.57 -21.21 -22.00
N PHE A 45 -23.45 -21.95 -21.97
CA PHE A 45 -22.87 -22.52 -20.75
C PHE A 45 -22.52 -21.45 -19.69
N PHE A 46 -21.94 -20.33 -20.12
CA PHE A 46 -21.59 -19.24 -19.22
C PHE A 46 -22.83 -18.56 -18.63
N LEU A 47 -23.88 -18.38 -19.45
CA LEU A 47 -25.16 -17.83 -18.98
C LEU A 47 -25.82 -18.75 -17.95
N LYS A 48 -25.88 -20.06 -18.21
CA LYS A 48 -26.40 -21.05 -17.24
C LYS A 48 -25.67 -20.95 -15.89
N LYS A 49 -24.33 -21.00 -15.92
CA LYS A 49 -23.51 -20.88 -14.70
C LYS A 49 -23.70 -19.56 -13.94
N MET A 50 -24.07 -18.50 -14.65
CA MET A 50 -24.40 -17.21 -14.03
C MET A 50 -25.78 -17.24 -13.36
N ILE A 51 -26.75 -17.90 -13.98
CA ILE A 51 -28.11 -18.07 -13.46
C ILE A 51 -28.09 -19.01 -12.25
N ASP A 52 -27.36 -20.12 -12.30
CA ASP A 52 -27.23 -21.05 -11.17
C ASP A 52 -26.67 -20.31 -9.94
N LYS A 53 -25.60 -19.52 -10.12
CA LYS A 53 -25.05 -18.67 -9.05
C LYS A 53 -26.04 -17.63 -8.57
N PHE A 54 -26.86 -17.06 -9.46
CA PHE A 54 -27.88 -16.10 -9.08
C PHE A 54 -29.02 -16.76 -8.30
N GLN A 55 -29.45 -17.97 -8.67
CA GLN A 55 -30.45 -18.73 -7.93
C GLN A 55 -29.93 -19.11 -6.54
N GLU A 56 -28.67 -19.52 -6.43
CA GLU A 56 -28.03 -19.86 -5.16
C GLU A 56 -27.80 -18.66 -4.24
N SER A 57 -27.29 -17.55 -4.79
CA SER A 57 -26.78 -16.42 -3.97
C SER A 57 -27.61 -15.13 -4.06
N ARG A 58 -28.62 -15.09 -4.94
CA ARG A 58 -29.43 -13.90 -5.29
C ARG A 58 -28.61 -12.66 -5.60
N SER A 59 -27.35 -12.85 -6.02
CA SER A 59 -26.37 -11.77 -6.17
C SER A 59 -25.56 -11.95 -7.46
N PHE A 60 -25.29 -10.82 -8.12
CA PHE A 60 -24.40 -10.76 -9.27
C PHE A 60 -22.98 -10.34 -8.91
N HIS A 61 -22.71 -10.05 -7.63
CA HIS A 61 -21.38 -9.68 -7.18
C HIS A 61 -20.44 -10.87 -7.32
N VAL A 62 -19.24 -10.60 -7.85
CA VAL A 62 -18.19 -11.61 -7.88
C VAL A 62 -17.77 -11.84 -6.44
N LYS A 63 -17.98 -13.04 -5.92
CA LYS A 63 -17.44 -13.42 -4.60
C LYS A 63 -15.93 -13.22 -4.62
N CYS A 64 -15.40 -12.61 -3.57
CA CYS A 64 -13.95 -12.50 -3.42
C CYS A 64 -13.37 -13.92 -3.47
N GLY A 65 -12.32 -14.12 -4.27
CA GLY A 65 -11.67 -15.43 -4.36
C GLY A 65 -11.18 -15.89 -2.99
N ARG A 66 -10.92 -17.20 -2.84
CA ARG A 66 -10.27 -17.72 -1.63
C ARG A 66 -8.84 -17.16 -1.58
N GLY A 67 -8.69 -16.00 -0.95
CA GLY A 67 -7.44 -15.27 -0.85
C GLY A 67 -6.44 -15.98 0.06
N ARG A 68 -5.18 -15.51 0.04
CA ARG A 68 -4.19 -15.92 1.04
C ARG A 68 -4.56 -15.32 2.40
N LYS A 69 -4.31 -16.06 3.48
CA LYS A 69 -4.49 -15.56 4.85
C LYS A 69 -3.58 -14.36 5.11
N ALA A 70 -4.07 -13.38 5.87
CA ALA A 70 -3.28 -12.24 6.29
C ALA A 70 -2.10 -12.70 7.16
N ILE A 71 -0.95 -12.05 6.98
CA ILE A 71 0.24 -12.31 7.79
C ILE A 71 0.11 -11.49 9.07
N ALA A 72 0.19 -12.14 10.23
CA ALA A 72 0.20 -11.46 11.52
C ALA A 72 1.48 -10.61 11.66
N SER A 73 1.34 -9.29 11.70
CA SER A 73 2.44 -8.32 11.77
C SER A 73 2.81 -7.89 13.19
N THR A 74 1.91 -8.11 14.15
CA THR A 74 2.05 -7.72 15.57
C THR A 74 3.39 -8.13 16.19
N PRO A 75 3.77 -9.43 16.19
CA PRO A 75 5.00 -9.83 16.89
C PRO A 75 6.27 -9.26 16.23
N VAL A 76 6.24 -9.03 14.92
CA VAL A 76 7.37 -8.41 14.20
C VAL A 76 7.48 -6.92 14.54
N LYS A 77 6.35 -6.24 14.72
CA LYS A 77 6.33 -4.81 15.10
C LYS A 77 6.89 -4.62 16.51
N ASP A 78 6.43 -5.43 17.47
CA ASP A 78 6.81 -5.28 18.88
C ASP A 78 8.30 -5.54 19.08
N VAL A 79 8.83 -6.61 18.48
CA VAL A 79 10.26 -6.91 18.52
C VAL A 79 11.08 -5.85 17.79
N ALA A 80 10.62 -5.32 16.65
CA ALA A 80 11.33 -4.26 15.95
C ALA A 80 11.44 -2.99 16.81
N LEU A 81 10.36 -2.60 17.50
CA LEU A 81 10.37 -1.44 18.39
C LEU A 81 11.30 -1.66 19.59
N GLN A 82 11.30 -2.85 20.17
CA GLN A 82 12.19 -3.20 21.27
C GLN A 82 13.67 -3.17 20.83
N GLU A 83 13.99 -3.74 19.67
CA GLU A 83 15.35 -3.75 19.12
C GLU A 83 15.82 -2.34 18.71
N ALA A 84 14.91 -1.51 18.19
CA ALA A 84 15.21 -0.10 17.91
C ALA A 84 15.58 0.63 19.21
N SER A 85 14.76 0.48 20.25
CA SER A 85 14.88 1.20 21.51
C SER A 85 16.12 0.79 22.31
N SER A 86 16.56 -0.47 22.19
CA SER A 86 17.77 -0.96 22.87
C SER A 86 19.07 -0.61 22.15
N SER A 87 18.99 -0.28 20.85
CA SER A 87 20.18 0.08 20.08
C SER A 87 20.51 1.57 20.21
N ALA A 88 21.79 1.89 20.44
CA ALA A 88 22.26 3.28 20.57
C ALA A 88 21.95 4.17 19.35
N LEU A 89 21.68 3.56 18.18
CA LEU A 89 21.45 4.27 16.92
C LEU A 89 20.04 4.03 16.35
N GLY A 90 19.11 3.43 17.11
CA GLY A 90 17.78 3.09 16.58
C GLY A 90 17.80 2.08 15.43
N LYS A 91 18.86 1.27 15.31
CA LYS A 91 19.06 0.30 14.23
C LYS A 91 18.44 -1.05 14.60
N CYS A 92 17.56 -1.56 13.76
CA CYS A 92 17.06 -2.93 13.84
C CYS A 92 17.59 -3.79 12.71
N CYS A 93 17.94 -5.05 12.99
CA CYS A 93 18.32 -5.99 11.97
C CYS A 93 17.17 -6.97 11.65
N ALA A 94 16.71 -6.98 10.40
CA ALA A 94 15.65 -7.90 9.97
C ALA A 94 15.99 -9.39 10.21
N ARG A 95 17.29 -9.73 10.26
CA ARG A 95 17.77 -11.06 10.65
C ARG A 95 17.63 -11.33 12.15
N GLY A 96 17.86 -10.34 13.02
CA GLY A 96 17.66 -10.45 14.46
C GLY A 96 16.19 -10.67 14.77
N ILE A 97 15.32 -9.81 14.23
CA ILE A 97 13.86 -9.95 14.32
C ILE A 97 13.38 -11.31 13.81
N SER A 98 13.97 -11.83 12.73
CA SER A 98 13.64 -13.14 12.18
C SER A 98 13.96 -14.30 13.12
N ARG A 99 15.09 -14.23 13.83
CA ARG A 99 15.51 -15.24 14.81
C ARG A 99 14.66 -15.22 16.07
N THR A 100 14.28 -14.04 16.55
CA THR A 100 13.48 -13.88 17.78
C THR A 100 12.01 -14.21 17.56
N VAL A 101 11.43 -13.84 16.42
CA VAL A 101 10.01 -14.11 16.09
C VAL A 101 9.82 -15.50 15.47
N ASP A 102 10.91 -16.24 15.21
CA ASP A 102 10.93 -17.53 14.51
C ASP A 102 10.12 -17.50 13.19
N ARG A 103 10.47 -16.54 12.32
CA ARG A 103 9.85 -16.37 11.01
C ARG A 103 10.91 -16.25 9.95
N HIS A 104 10.62 -16.76 8.76
CA HIS A 104 11.53 -16.62 7.63
C HIS A 104 11.82 -15.14 7.32
N LEU A 105 13.09 -14.84 7.00
CA LEU A 105 13.58 -13.48 6.75
C LEU A 105 12.78 -12.74 5.67
N SER A 106 12.33 -13.45 4.62
CA SER A 106 11.52 -12.85 3.57
C SER A 106 10.15 -12.38 4.06
N THR A 107 9.55 -13.07 5.04
CA THR A 107 8.28 -12.68 5.66
C THR A 107 8.46 -11.45 6.52
N VAL A 108 9.50 -11.42 7.36
CA VAL A 108 9.84 -10.27 8.20
C VAL A 108 10.11 -9.03 7.33
N ARG A 109 10.88 -9.16 6.25
CA ARG A 109 11.10 -8.06 5.29
C ARG A 109 9.82 -7.56 4.64
N LYS A 110 8.90 -8.46 4.24
CA LYS A 110 7.60 -8.08 3.69
C LYS A 110 6.75 -7.34 4.73
N ILE A 111 6.75 -7.79 5.98
CA ILE A 111 6.02 -7.12 7.06
C ILE A 111 6.60 -5.72 7.31
N LEU A 112 7.92 -5.62 7.49
CA LEU A 112 8.60 -4.35 7.72
C LEU A 112 8.33 -3.36 6.58
N ARG A 113 8.50 -3.76 5.32
CA ARG A 113 8.36 -2.85 4.18
C ARG A 113 6.92 -2.59 3.76
N ASN A 114 6.09 -3.63 3.61
CA ASN A 114 4.78 -3.50 2.98
C ASN A 114 3.65 -3.24 3.97
N ILE A 115 3.83 -3.62 5.24
CA ILE A 115 2.80 -3.44 6.28
C ILE A 115 3.18 -2.29 7.20
N LEU A 116 4.41 -2.29 7.74
CA LEU A 116 4.88 -1.27 8.69
C LEU A 116 5.52 -0.05 8.02
N GLN A 117 5.82 -0.11 6.73
CA GLN A 117 6.48 0.96 5.97
C GLN A 117 7.84 1.39 6.55
N TYR A 118 8.55 0.46 7.19
CA TYR A 118 9.90 0.66 7.67
C TYR A 118 10.86 0.41 6.51
N TYR A 119 11.38 1.51 5.97
CA TYR A 119 12.36 1.49 4.89
C TYR A 119 13.77 1.57 5.46
N SER A 120 14.69 0.81 4.85
CA SER A 120 16.11 0.95 5.15
C SER A 120 16.61 2.27 4.56
N PHE A 121 17.04 3.18 5.42
CA PHE A 121 17.80 4.36 5.01
C PHE A 121 19.09 4.45 5.83
N LYS A 122 20.10 5.10 5.27
CA LYS A 122 21.38 5.33 5.94
C LYS A 122 21.46 6.82 6.23
N ILE A 123 21.38 7.19 7.51
CA ILE A 123 21.80 8.52 7.95
C ILE A 123 23.32 8.48 8.03
N THR A 124 23.99 9.33 7.25
CA THR A 124 25.43 9.56 7.35
C THR A 124 25.67 10.69 8.33
N HIS A 125 26.41 10.40 9.40
CA HIS A 125 26.87 11.43 10.31
C HIS A 125 28.14 12.05 9.75
N VAL A 126 28.13 13.36 9.49
CA VAL A 126 29.25 14.08 8.87
C VAL A 126 30.37 14.33 9.88
N GLN A 127 30.04 14.55 11.15
CA GLN A 127 31.02 14.87 12.19
C GLN A 127 30.57 14.32 13.54
N GLU A 128 31.33 13.40 14.15
CA GLU A 128 31.09 12.92 15.52
C GLU A 128 31.25 14.07 16.54
N LEU A 129 30.25 14.24 17.41
CA LEU A 129 30.26 15.31 18.42
C LEU A 129 30.96 14.84 19.68
N VAL A 130 31.96 15.60 20.12
CA VAL A 130 32.59 15.38 21.41
C VAL A 130 31.66 15.96 22.49
N PRO A 131 31.58 15.38 23.70
CA PRO A 131 30.74 15.92 24.77
C PRO A 131 30.97 17.41 25.08
N ALA A 132 32.18 17.92 24.84
CA ALA A 132 32.54 19.32 25.01
C ALA A 132 31.93 20.26 23.94
N ASP A 133 31.48 19.73 22.79
CA ASP A 133 30.86 20.51 21.72
C ASP A 133 29.39 20.80 21.99
N LEU A 134 28.70 19.94 22.74
CA LEU A 134 27.29 20.10 23.11
C LEU A 134 27.01 21.46 23.77
N PRO A 135 27.68 21.86 24.87
CA PRO A 135 27.40 23.14 25.51
C PRO A 135 27.73 24.34 24.62
N LYS A 136 28.73 24.23 23.73
CA LYS A 136 29.09 25.31 22.79
C LYS A 136 27.99 25.54 21.76
N ARG A 137 27.44 24.45 21.19
CA ARG A 137 26.35 24.50 20.21
C ARG A 137 25.05 24.95 20.85
N GLU A 138 24.76 24.47 22.06
CA GLU A 138 23.58 24.89 22.82
C GLU A 138 23.64 26.37 23.18
N ALA A 139 24.78 26.85 23.71
CA ALA A 139 24.98 28.27 24.00
C ALA A 139 24.83 29.15 22.75
N PHE A 140 25.38 28.72 21.61
CA PHE A 140 25.21 29.42 20.33
C PHE A 140 23.72 29.51 19.95
N ALA A 141 22.97 28.42 19.99
CA ALA A 141 21.54 28.43 19.67
C ALA A 141 20.73 29.33 20.63
N LEU A 142 21.02 29.24 21.94
CA LEU A 142 20.37 30.04 22.96
C LEU A 142 20.64 31.55 22.84
N GLN A 143 21.77 31.97 22.27
CA GLN A 143 22.04 33.39 22.01
C GLN A 143 21.17 33.95 20.88
N PHE A 144 20.83 33.12 19.89
CA PHE A 144 20.06 33.54 18.71
C PHE A 144 18.54 33.52 18.95
N LEU A 145 18.04 32.60 19.79
CA LEU A 145 16.61 32.44 20.05
C LEU A 145 15.91 33.74 20.54
N PRO A 146 16.43 34.48 21.55
CA PRO A 146 15.81 35.72 22.01
C PRO A 146 15.81 36.82 20.94
N GLN A 147 16.81 36.84 20.05
CA GLN A 147 16.89 37.82 18.98
C GLN A 147 15.83 37.56 17.91
N MET A 148 15.54 36.28 17.64
CA MET A 148 14.42 35.89 16.78
C MET A 148 13.06 36.26 17.39
N GLU A 149 12.89 36.13 18.71
CA GLU A 149 11.63 36.54 19.37
C GLU A 149 11.39 38.05 19.30
N VAL A 150 12.44 38.86 19.39
CA VAL A 150 12.34 40.33 19.31
C VAL A 150 12.14 40.80 17.87
N ASP A 151 12.83 40.18 16.90
CA ASP A 151 12.70 40.49 15.48
C ASP A 151 12.73 39.22 14.63
N ASN A 152 11.55 38.79 14.19
CA ASN A 152 11.39 37.64 13.29
C ASN A 152 12.05 37.84 11.91
N ALA A 153 12.31 39.09 11.50
CA ALA A 153 12.96 39.40 10.23
C ALA A 153 14.50 39.33 10.32
N TRP A 154 15.05 39.37 11.53
CA TRP A 154 16.49 39.44 11.78
C TRP A 154 17.32 38.33 11.13
N PRO A 155 16.92 37.03 11.15
CA PRO A 155 17.69 35.96 10.50
C PRO A 155 17.86 36.15 8.99
N TRP A 156 16.92 36.84 8.34
CA TRP A 156 16.96 37.13 6.90
C TRP A 156 17.91 38.27 6.54
N ASN A 157 18.34 39.06 7.53
CA ASN A 157 19.32 40.12 7.38
C ASN A 157 20.76 39.63 7.55
N ILE A 158 20.96 38.35 7.86
CA ILE A 158 22.29 37.73 8.01
C ILE A 158 22.76 37.22 6.65
N PHE A 159 23.90 37.72 6.18
CA PHE A 159 24.55 37.20 4.99
C PHE A 159 25.45 36.01 5.36
N TRP A 160 25.05 34.80 4.95
CA TRP A 160 25.83 33.58 5.16
C TRP A 160 26.84 33.39 4.02
N ARG A 161 28.05 32.92 4.36
CA ARG A 161 29.06 32.49 3.40
C ARG A 161 29.51 31.07 3.75
N ASP A 162 29.58 30.21 2.75
CA ASP A 162 30.21 28.90 2.83
C ASP A 162 30.99 28.62 1.54
N GLU A 163 32.01 27.77 1.61
CA GLU A 163 32.82 27.35 0.46
C GLU A 163 32.53 25.89 0.13
N ASP A 164 32.09 25.60 -1.09
CA ASP A 164 31.86 24.23 -1.57
C ASP A 164 32.83 23.86 -2.70
N HIS A 165 33.24 22.60 -2.72
CA HIS A 165 34.18 22.07 -3.70
C HIS A 165 33.43 21.40 -4.85
N PHE A 166 33.53 21.98 -6.05
CA PHE A 166 32.94 21.40 -7.26
C PHE A 166 33.98 20.59 -8.04
N TYR A 167 33.69 19.31 -8.30
CA TYR A 167 34.46 18.51 -9.24
C TYR A 167 33.96 18.77 -10.67
N LEU A 168 34.88 19.16 -11.56
CA LEU A 168 34.63 19.38 -13.00
C LEU A 168 34.84 18.09 -13.81
#